data_AF-A0A8J2FMX7-F1
#
_entry.id   AF-A0A8J2FMX7-F1
#
_cell.length_a   1.000
_cell.length_b   1.000
_cell.length_c   1.000
_cell.angle_alpha   90.00
_cell.angle_beta   90.00
_cell.angle_gamma   90.00
#
_symmetry.space_group_name_H-M   'P 1'
#
loop_
_entity.id
_entity.type
_entity.pdbx_description
1 polymer ?
#
loop_
_entity_poly.entity_id
_entity_poly.type
_entity_poly.pdbx_seq_one_letter_code
_entity_poly.pdbx_strand_id
1 'polypeptide(L)'
;MKTIELLGKEVRLNPGVGIFITMNPGYAGRSNLPDNLKQLFREMAMITPNKSLIAEVQLFSRGFATAERLGGRIVSLFDLCLDQLSQQPHYDFGLRSLRAVLTTAGNMKKDTANSEESKGQAAKQQSAEEIAKAEEDLLVGSICNTLVPKLVAEDKPLLRSLLSGVFPGQDLVVMEERELEE
;
A
#
# COMPACT_ATOMS: atom_id res chain seq x y z
N MET A 1 30.62 11.24 32.26
CA MET A 1 29.28 11.29 31.61
C MET A 1 28.64 12.61 31.97
N LYS A 2 28.03 13.31 31.01
CA LYS A 2 27.35 14.59 31.29
C LYS A 2 26.06 14.35 32.07
N THR A 3 25.80 15.14 33.09
CA THR A 3 24.51 15.22 33.80
C THR A 3 23.78 16.47 33.34
N ILE A 4 22.45 16.41 33.35
CA ILE A 4 21.56 17.55 33.09
C ILE A 4 20.52 17.62 34.19
N GLU A 5 20.04 18.83 34.49
CA GLU A 5 18.90 19.01 35.38
C GLU A 5 17.61 18.93 34.56
N LEU A 6 16.71 18.02 34.96
CA LEU A 6 15.38 17.88 34.39
C LEU A 6 14.38 17.85 35.55
N LEU A 7 13.46 18.82 35.58
CA LEU A 7 12.40 18.91 36.60
C LEU A 7 12.96 18.88 38.05
N GLY A 8 14.07 19.56 38.31
CA GLY A 8 14.70 19.64 39.62
C GLY A 8 15.48 18.37 40.04
N LYS A 9 15.72 17.44 39.12
CA LYS A 9 16.52 16.23 39.37
C LYS A 9 17.71 16.17 38.42
N GLU A 10 18.86 15.77 38.95
CA GLU A 10 20.02 15.44 38.12
C GLU A 10 19.80 14.10 37.42
N VAL A 11 19.86 14.13 36.09
CA VAL A 11 19.71 12.96 35.23
C VAL A 11 21.00 12.78 34.42
N ARG A 12 21.50 11.55 34.35
CA ARG A 12 22.63 11.21 33.48
C ARG A 12 22.19 11.21 32.02
N LEU A 13 22.89 11.97 31.17
CA LEU A 13 22.61 12.03 29.74
C LEU A 13 23.20 10.81 29.03
N ASN A 14 22.33 10.03 28.38
CA ASN A 14 22.74 8.92 27.53
C ASN A 14 23.01 9.42 26.10
N PRO A 15 24.22 9.24 25.54
CA PRO A 15 24.55 9.67 24.19
C PRO A 15 23.78 8.94 23.08
N GLY A 16 23.12 7.82 23.37
CA GLY A 16 22.26 7.10 22.42
C GLY A 16 20.83 7.66 22.30
N VAL A 17 20.48 8.71 23.06
CA VAL A 17 19.14 9.33 23.00
C VAL A 17 19.06 10.30 21.82
N GLY A 18 18.02 10.16 21.00
CA GLY A 18 17.63 11.13 19.98
C GLY A 18 16.16 11.54 20.16
N ILE A 19 15.86 12.81 19.92
CA ILE A 19 14.50 13.36 19.98
C ILE A 19 14.09 13.75 18.56
N PHE A 20 12.93 13.27 18.13
CA PHE A 20 12.38 13.52 16.81
C PHE A 20 10.93 13.95 16.93
N ILE A 21 10.52 14.83 16.03
CA ILE A 21 9.13 15.26 15.88
C ILE A 21 8.70 15.05 14.43
N THR A 22 7.43 14.69 14.23
CA THR A 22 6.82 14.67 12.91
C THR A 22 5.64 15.63 12.92
N MET A 23 5.58 16.50 11.91
CA MET A 23 4.50 17.45 11.74
C MET A 23 3.90 17.29 10.35
N ASN A 24 2.57 17.37 10.28
CA ASN A 24 1.85 17.49 9.02
C ASN A 24 1.24 18.92 9.00
N PRO A 25 1.89 19.88 8.33
CA PRO A 25 1.42 21.27 8.29
C PRO A 25 -0.03 21.35 7.78
N GLY A 26 -0.87 22.16 8.44
CA GLY A 26 -2.26 22.34 8.04
C GLY A 26 -3.22 21.21 8.43
N TYR A 27 -2.78 20.22 9.21
CA TYR A 27 -3.69 19.20 9.75
C TYR A 27 -4.69 19.82 10.73
N ALA A 28 -5.98 19.74 10.41
CA ALA A 28 -7.04 20.39 11.17
C ALA A 28 -7.05 19.95 12.66
N GLY A 29 -7.33 20.91 13.54
CA GLY A 29 -7.41 20.68 14.99
C GLY A 29 -6.07 20.55 15.71
N ARG A 30 -4.94 20.86 15.06
CA ARG A 30 -3.61 20.87 15.68
C ARG A 30 -3.03 22.27 15.73
N SER A 31 -2.40 22.62 16.86
CA SER A 31 -1.62 23.85 16.99
C SER A 31 -0.29 23.71 16.27
N ASN A 32 0.16 24.80 15.65
CA ASN A 32 1.50 24.87 15.09
C ASN A 32 2.56 24.82 16.19
N LEU A 33 3.72 24.23 15.88
CA LEU A 33 4.86 24.25 16.79
C LEU A 33 5.35 25.71 16.96
N PRO A 34 5.62 26.17 18.20
CA PRO A 34 6.21 27.50 18.42
C PRO A 34 7.57 27.65 17.74
N ASP A 35 7.88 28.84 17.22
CA ASP A 35 9.08 29.04 16.40
C ASP A 35 10.39 28.86 17.19
N ASN A 36 10.40 29.22 18.47
CA ASN A 36 11.53 28.95 19.37
C ASN A 36 11.80 27.45 19.54
N LEU A 37 10.75 26.62 19.46
CA LEU A 37 10.88 25.18 19.55
C LEU A 37 11.27 24.58 18.19
N LYS A 38 10.72 25.09 17.08
CA LYS A 38 11.14 24.69 15.72
C LYS A 38 12.64 24.87 15.49
N GLN A 39 13.22 25.98 15.98
CA GLN A 39 14.65 26.26 15.87
C GLN A 39 15.55 25.19 16.53
N LEU A 40 15.04 24.40 17.47
CA LEU A 40 15.78 23.31 18.10
C LEU A 40 15.84 22.03 17.24
N PHE A 41 15.04 21.96 16.18
CA PHE A 41 14.96 20.80 15.30
C PHE A 41 15.54 21.11 13.93
N ARG A 42 16.17 20.10 13.32
CA ARG A 42 16.54 20.14 11.91
C ARG A 42 15.34 19.74 11.07
N GLU A 43 14.93 20.61 10.15
CA GLU A 43 13.81 20.37 9.26
C GLU A 43 14.18 19.41 8.12
N MET A 44 13.23 18.54 7.76
CA MET A 44 13.34 17.59 6.65
C MET A 44 11.99 17.52 5.93
N ALA A 45 11.98 17.80 4.62
CA ALA A 45 10.77 17.76 3.81
C ALA A 45 10.54 16.35 3.25
N MET A 46 9.35 15.79 3.49
CA MET A 46 8.93 14.46 3.03
C MET A 46 7.65 14.59 2.19
N ILE A 47 7.77 15.13 0.98
CA ILE A 47 6.61 15.56 0.17
C ILE A 47 6.03 14.44 -0.68
N THR A 48 6.84 13.84 -1.56
CA THR A 48 6.38 12.82 -2.50
C THR A 48 7.28 11.59 -2.43
N PRO A 49 6.77 10.43 -2.01
CA PRO A 49 7.53 9.19 -2.02
C PRO A 49 7.59 8.60 -3.44
N ASN A 50 8.63 7.82 -3.73
CA ASN A 50 8.69 7.02 -4.95
C ASN A 50 7.80 5.78 -4.79
N LYS A 51 6.52 5.89 -5.20
CA LYS A 51 5.53 4.81 -5.07
C LYS A 51 5.94 3.56 -5.85
N SER A 52 6.51 3.70 -7.04
CA SER A 52 6.86 2.58 -7.94
C SER A 52 7.94 1.70 -7.33
N LEU A 53 9.03 2.30 -6.84
CA LEU A 53 10.11 1.57 -6.18
C LEU A 53 9.62 0.87 -4.90
N ILE A 54 8.76 1.54 -4.12
CA ILE A 54 8.19 0.94 -2.91
C ILE A 54 7.32 -0.28 -3.28
N ALA A 55 6.50 -0.17 -4.32
CA ALA A 55 5.63 -1.25 -4.77
C ALA A 55 6.43 -2.46 -5.27
N GLU A 56 7.45 -2.20 -6.09
CA GLU A 56 8.37 -3.22 -6.60
C GLU A 56 9.07 -3.97 -5.46
N VAL A 57 9.72 -3.26 -4.54
CA VAL A 57 10.44 -3.90 -3.42
C VAL A 57 9.48 -4.68 -2.52
N GLN A 58 8.27 -4.18 -2.29
CA GLN A 58 7.28 -4.89 -1.51
C GLN A 58 6.84 -6.18 -2.20
N LEU A 59 6.50 -6.15 -3.48
CA LEU A 59 6.11 -7.34 -4.26
C LEU A 59 7.26 -8.34 -4.32
N PHE A 60 8.48 -7.87 -4.60
CA PHE A 60 9.66 -8.72 -4.65
C PHE A 60 9.91 -9.43 -3.31
N SER A 61 9.77 -8.72 -2.19
CA SER A 61 9.91 -9.31 -0.84
C SER A 61 8.84 -10.35 -0.50
N ARG A 62 7.70 -10.34 -1.22
CA ARG A 62 6.62 -11.33 -1.13
C ARG A 62 6.75 -12.45 -2.15
N GLY A 63 7.88 -12.52 -2.86
CA GLY A 63 8.20 -13.59 -3.80
C GLY A 63 7.55 -13.42 -5.17
N PHE A 64 7.09 -12.22 -5.54
CA PHE A 64 6.60 -11.97 -6.91
C PHE A 64 7.77 -11.91 -7.89
N ALA A 65 7.75 -12.76 -8.92
CA ALA A 65 8.78 -12.83 -9.95
C ALA A 65 8.70 -11.62 -10.90
N THR A 66 7.50 -11.12 -11.16
CA THR A 66 7.25 -9.98 -12.07
C THR A 66 7.06 -8.64 -11.36
N ALA A 67 7.65 -8.49 -10.17
CA ALA A 67 7.47 -7.35 -9.27
C ALA A 67 7.75 -5.97 -9.90
N GLU A 68 8.80 -5.85 -10.72
CA GLU A 68 9.15 -4.60 -11.41
C GLU A 68 8.02 -4.12 -12.33
N ARG A 69 7.50 -5.03 -13.16
CA ARG A 69 6.39 -4.75 -14.09
C ARG A 69 5.09 -4.47 -13.35
N LEU A 70 4.78 -5.25 -12.31
CA LEU A 70 3.56 -5.10 -11.52
C LEU A 70 3.56 -3.81 -10.69
N GLY A 71 4.71 -3.42 -10.13
CA GLY A 71 4.88 -2.20 -9.34
C GLY A 71 4.54 -0.94 -10.11
N GLY A 72 5.01 -0.82 -11.36
CA GLY A 72 4.65 0.30 -12.24
C GLY A 72 3.16 0.33 -12.60
N ARG A 73 2.57 -0.85 -12.89
CA ARG A 73 1.14 -0.97 -13.25
C ARG A 73 0.21 -0.59 -12.12
N ILE A 74 0.44 -1.08 -10.90
CA ILE A 74 -0.42 -0.75 -9.76
C ILE A 74 -0.35 0.73 -9.39
N VAL A 75 0.83 1.34 -9.48
CA VAL A 75 0.96 2.79 -9.22
C VAL A 75 0.21 3.59 -10.28
N SER A 76 0.35 3.22 -11.55
CA SER A 76 -0.40 3.85 -12.65
C SER A 76 -1.91 3.71 -12.45
N LEU A 77 -2.40 2.53 -12.03
CA LEU A 77 -3.81 2.34 -11.71
C LEU A 77 -4.26 3.25 -10.56
N PHE A 78 -3.48 3.37 -9.49
CA PHE A 78 -3.82 4.23 -8.36
C PHE A 78 -3.90 5.71 -8.74
N ASP A 79 -2.99 6.17 -9.60
CA ASP A 79 -3.01 7.53 -10.11
C ASP A 79 -4.22 7.75 -11.05
N LEU A 80 -4.55 6.78 -11.92
CA LEU A 80 -5.77 6.82 -12.75
C LEU A 80 -7.06 6.83 -11.91
N CYS A 81 -7.12 6.04 -10.84
CA CYS A 81 -8.26 6.03 -9.92
C CYS A 81 -8.43 7.38 -9.21
N LEU A 82 -7.32 8.03 -8.84
CA LEU A 82 -7.34 9.36 -8.23
C LEU A 82 -7.87 10.42 -9.20
N ASP A 83 -7.51 10.32 -10.49
CA ASP A 83 -7.85 11.31 -11.50
C ASP A 83 -9.25 11.11 -12.11
N GLN A 84 -9.72 9.86 -12.22
CA GLN A 84 -10.95 9.54 -12.98
C GLN A 84 -12.17 9.21 -12.12
N LEU A 85 -11.99 8.65 -10.91
CA LEU A 85 -13.13 8.32 -10.06
C LEU A 85 -13.76 9.57 -9.43
N SER A 86 -15.01 9.45 -8.98
CA SER A 86 -15.67 10.57 -8.31
C SER A 86 -14.93 11.00 -7.04
N GLN A 87 -14.97 12.29 -6.72
CA GLN A 87 -14.30 12.83 -5.52
C GLN A 87 -15.11 12.55 -4.25
N GLN A 88 -14.94 11.36 -3.68
CA GLN A 88 -15.57 10.99 -2.42
C GLN A 88 -14.64 11.24 -1.22
N PRO A 89 -15.14 11.79 -0.09
CA PRO A 89 -14.30 12.07 1.09
C PRO A 89 -13.62 10.85 1.72
N HIS A 90 -14.19 9.66 1.49
CA HIS A 90 -13.70 8.40 2.05
C HIS A 90 -12.73 7.65 1.12
N TYR A 91 -12.48 8.17 -0.09
CA TYR A 91 -11.52 7.57 -1.01
C TYR A 91 -10.09 7.87 -0.57
N ASP A 92 -9.26 6.83 -0.60
CA ASP A 92 -7.84 6.92 -0.30
C ASP A 92 -7.06 6.12 -1.32
N PHE A 93 -6.39 6.81 -2.24
CA PHE A 93 -5.43 6.26 -3.20
C PHE A 93 -3.99 6.65 -2.84
N GLY A 94 -3.73 6.94 -1.55
CA GLY A 94 -2.41 7.25 -1.03
C GLY A 94 -1.56 5.99 -0.76
N LEU A 95 -0.34 6.23 -0.24
CA LEU A 95 0.64 5.17 0.04
C LEU A 95 0.14 4.14 1.07
N ARG A 96 -0.75 4.55 1.99
CA ARG A 96 -1.38 3.65 2.98
C ARG A 96 -2.24 2.60 2.30
N SER A 97 -3.13 3.03 1.42
CA SER A 97 -3.99 2.11 0.67
C SER A 97 -3.18 1.25 -0.30
N LEU A 98 -2.18 1.81 -0.98
CA LEU A 98 -1.26 1.03 -1.83
C LEU A 98 -0.57 -0.10 -1.04
N ARG A 99 0.00 0.20 0.13
CA ARG A 99 0.62 -0.82 1.00
C ARG A 99 -0.37 -1.90 1.43
N ALA A 100 -1.63 -1.54 1.69
CA ALA A 100 -2.65 -2.49 2.08
C ALA A 100 -2.94 -3.49 0.94
N VAL A 101 -3.07 -3.00 -0.30
CA VAL A 101 -3.23 -3.87 -1.48
C VAL A 101 -2.04 -4.81 -1.63
N LEU A 102 -0.82 -4.31 -1.58
CA LEU A 102 0.39 -5.13 -1.74
C LEU A 102 0.53 -6.19 -0.63
N THR A 103 0.13 -5.83 0.59
CA THR A 103 0.11 -6.76 1.73
C THR A 103 -0.91 -7.87 1.53
N THR A 104 -2.13 -7.53 1.09
CA THR A 104 -3.20 -8.49 0.81
C THR A 104 -2.81 -9.42 -0.34
N ALA A 105 -2.25 -8.90 -1.44
CA ALA A 105 -1.76 -9.70 -2.57
C ALA A 105 -0.70 -10.72 -2.13
N GLY A 106 0.26 -10.29 -1.29
CA GLY A 106 1.27 -11.19 -0.73
C GLY A 106 0.69 -12.26 0.20
N ASN A 107 -0.38 -11.96 0.95
CA ASN A 107 -1.05 -12.96 1.78
C ASN A 107 -1.82 -13.96 0.92
N MET A 108 -2.56 -13.49 -0.10
CA MET A 108 -3.27 -14.35 -1.05
C MET A 108 -2.32 -15.33 -1.75
N LYS A 109 -1.13 -14.85 -2.20
CA LYS A 109 -0.10 -15.72 -2.78
C LYS A 109 0.35 -16.82 -1.83
N LYS A 110 0.55 -16.48 -0.55
CA LYS A 110 0.96 -17.44 0.49
C LYS A 110 -0.13 -18.48 0.76
N ASP A 111 -1.39 -18.04 0.82
CA ASP A 111 -2.53 -18.94 1.08
C ASP A 111 -2.75 -19.92 -0.09
N THR A 112 -2.54 -19.46 -1.33
CA THR A 112 -2.54 -20.33 -2.52
C THR A 112 -1.42 -21.38 -2.43
N ALA A 113 -0.19 -20.97 -2.10
CA ALA A 113 0.94 -21.88 -1.97
C ALA A 113 0.71 -22.95 -0.87
N ASN A 114 0.25 -22.54 0.32
CA ASN A 114 -0.08 -23.46 1.41
C ASN A 114 -1.18 -24.47 1.02
N SER A 115 -2.16 -24.02 0.22
CA SER A 115 -3.26 -24.84 -0.25
C SER A 115 -2.80 -25.89 -1.28
N GLU A 116 -1.82 -25.55 -2.11
CA GLU A 116 -1.21 -26.48 -3.08
C GLU A 116 -0.32 -27.52 -2.38
N GLU A 117 0.46 -27.10 -1.39
CA GLU A 117 1.27 -27.98 -0.53
C GLU A 117 0.39 -28.99 0.22
N SER A 118 -0.72 -28.52 0.82
CA SER A 118 -1.67 -29.38 1.54
C SER A 118 -2.38 -30.39 0.63
N LYS A 119 -2.49 -30.10 -0.67
CA LYS A 119 -3.09 -31.00 -1.66
C LYS A 119 -2.09 -31.99 -2.27
N GLY A 120 -0.83 -31.99 -1.81
CA GLY A 120 0.22 -32.90 -2.30
C GLY A 120 0.55 -32.70 -3.79
N GLN A 121 0.18 -31.56 -4.36
CA GLN A 121 0.53 -31.24 -5.75
C GLN A 121 1.96 -30.70 -5.75
N ALA A 122 2.91 -31.57 -6.09
CA ALA A 122 4.30 -31.17 -6.30
C ALA A 122 4.35 -30.02 -7.31
N ALA A 123 5.21 -29.02 -7.03
CA ALA A 123 5.43 -27.84 -7.85
C ALA A 123 5.46 -28.22 -9.34
N LYS A 124 4.34 -27.98 -10.04
CA LYS A 124 4.32 -28.12 -11.50
C LYS A 124 5.34 -27.14 -12.04
N GLN A 125 6.15 -27.59 -12.99
CA GLN A 125 6.99 -26.69 -13.78
C GLN A 125 6.07 -25.76 -14.57
N GLN A 126 5.69 -24.65 -13.94
CA GLN A 126 4.95 -23.58 -14.59
C GLN A 126 5.93 -22.79 -15.45
N SER A 127 5.51 -22.47 -16.66
CA SER A 127 6.21 -21.53 -17.52
C SER A 127 6.27 -20.14 -16.87
N ALA A 128 7.26 -19.34 -17.25
CA ALA A 128 7.37 -17.96 -16.77
C ALA A 128 6.13 -17.12 -17.09
N GLU A 129 5.44 -17.43 -18.20
CA GLU A 129 4.20 -16.75 -18.61
C GLU A 129 3.01 -17.12 -17.73
N GLU A 130 2.88 -18.39 -17.33
CA GLU A 130 1.83 -18.83 -16.39
C GLU A 130 2.02 -18.20 -15.01
N ILE A 131 3.26 -18.11 -14.52
CA ILE A 131 3.59 -17.45 -13.25
C ILE A 131 3.23 -15.97 -13.33
N ALA A 132 3.62 -15.29 -14.42
CA ALA A 132 3.32 -13.88 -14.63
C ALA A 132 1.79 -13.62 -14.65
N LYS A 133 1.02 -14.49 -15.31
CA LYS A 133 -0.44 -14.37 -15.34
C LYS A 133 -1.05 -14.60 -13.95
N ALA A 134 -0.64 -15.65 -13.24
CA ALA A 134 -1.14 -15.94 -11.90
C ALA A 134 -0.83 -14.80 -10.90
N GLU A 135 0.34 -14.16 -11.02
CA GLU A 135 0.71 -13.00 -10.21
C GLU A 135 -0.13 -11.76 -10.51
N GLU A 136 -0.43 -11.51 -11.78
CA GLU A 136 -1.38 -10.46 -12.18
C GLU A 136 -2.77 -10.72 -11.59
N ASP A 137 -3.27 -11.96 -11.68
CA ASP A 137 -4.58 -12.35 -11.14
C ASP A 137 -4.66 -12.15 -9.62
N LEU A 138 -3.62 -12.53 -8.89
CA LEU A 138 -3.52 -12.31 -7.45
C LEU A 138 -3.54 -10.82 -7.10
N LEU A 139 -2.84 -9.99 -7.89
CA LEU A 139 -2.79 -8.56 -7.67
C LEU A 139 -4.15 -7.90 -7.96
N VAL A 140 -4.79 -8.25 -9.07
CA VAL A 140 -6.13 -7.77 -9.44
C VAL A 140 -7.16 -8.20 -8.40
N GLY A 141 -7.14 -9.47 -7.96
CA GLY A 141 -8.02 -9.96 -6.89
C GLY A 141 -7.83 -9.18 -5.59
N SER A 142 -6.58 -8.86 -5.23
CA SER A 142 -6.28 -8.03 -4.06
C SER A 142 -6.77 -6.59 -4.20
N ILE A 143 -6.65 -5.99 -5.38
CA ILE A 143 -7.19 -4.66 -5.68
C ILE A 143 -8.71 -4.68 -5.52
N CYS A 144 -9.39 -5.67 -6.10
CA CYS A 144 -10.84 -5.81 -5.99
C CYS A 144 -11.29 -5.95 -4.53
N ASN A 145 -10.65 -6.83 -3.75
CA ASN A 145 -10.98 -7.07 -2.34
C ASN A 145 -10.80 -5.83 -1.45
N THR A 146 -9.97 -4.88 -1.86
CA THR A 146 -9.61 -3.70 -1.03
C THR A 146 -10.28 -2.41 -1.48
N LEU A 147 -10.48 -2.22 -2.78
CA LEU A 147 -11.05 -1.01 -3.35
C LEU A 147 -12.56 -1.12 -3.56
N VAL A 148 -13.07 -2.23 -4.08
CA VAL A 148 -14.50 -2.38 -4.43
C VAL A 148 -15.44 -2.13 -3.25
N PRO A 149 -15.18 -2.62 -2.02
CA PRO A 149 -16.06 -2.35 -0.88
C PRO A 149 -16.14 -0.87 -0.50
N LYS A 150 -15.15 -0.07 -0.90
CA LYS A 150 -15.12 1.38 -0.64
C LYS A 150 -15.79 2.18 -1.74
N LEU A 151 -15.94 1.63 -2.95
CA LEU A 151 -16.45 2.38 -4.10
C LEU A 151 -17.96 2.52 -4.06
N VAL A 152 -18.43 3.67 -4.54
CA VAL A 152 -19.86 3.90 -4.78
C VAL A 152 -20.28 3.14 -6.04
N ALA A 153 -21.56 2.83 -6.17
CA ALA A 153 -22.06 1.99 -7.26
C ALA A 153 -21.68 2.49 -8.66
N GLU A 154 -21.70 3.82 -8.86
CA GLU A 154 -21.38 4.48 -10.14
C GLU A 154 -19.91 4.36 -10.54
N ASP A 155 -19.00 4.26 -9.58
CA ASP A 155 -17.55 4.18 -9.81
C ASP A 155 -17.06 2.73 -10.03
N LYS A 156 -17.86 1.71 -9.67
CA LYS A 156 -17.51 0.29 -9.87
C LYS A 156 -17.29 -0.07 -11.35
N PRO A 157 -18.16 0.34 -12.31
CA PRO A 157 -17.91 0.13 -13.74
C PRO A 157 -16.68 0.87 -14.25
N LEU A 158 -16.40 2.06 -13.72
CA LEU A 158 -15.23 2.84 -14.12
C LEU A 158 -13.93 2.16 -13.67
N LEU A 159 -13.88 1.65 -12.43
CA LEU A 159 -12.77 0.83 -11.95
C LEU A 159 -12.55 -0.40 -12.85
N ARG A 160 -13.63 -1.07 -13.30
CA ARG A 160 -13.53 -2.21 -14.23
C ARG A 160 -12.86 -1.81 -15.54
N SER A 161 -13.24 -0.66 -16.10
CA SER A 161 -12.64 -0.12 -17.31
C SER A 161 -11.16 0.26 -17.13
N LEU A 162 -10.80 0.80 -15.97
CA LEU A 162 -9.41 1.11 -15.64
C LEU A 162 -8.57 -0.16 -15.48
N LEU A 163 -9.11 -1.17 -14.79
CA LEU A 163 -8.45 -2.46 -14.61
C LEU A 163 -8.21 -3.17 -15.93
N SER A 164 -9.18 -3.19 -16.85
CA SER A 164 -9.00 -3.81 -18.17
C SER A 164 -7.98 -3.07 -19.03
N GLY A 165 -7.84 -1.75 -18.86
CA GLY A 165 -6.81 -0.95 -19.52
C GLY A 165 -5.40 -1.23 -19.01
N VAL A 166 -5.22 -1.39 -17.69
CA VAL A 166 -3.90 -1.61 -17.07
C VAL A 166 -3.49 -3.11 -17.08
N PHE A 167 -4.45 -4.01 -16.99
CA PHE A 167 -4.27 -5.47 -16.96
C PHE A 167 -5.13 -6.14 -18.05
N PRO A 168 -4.68 -6.10 -19.32
CA PRO A 168 -5.44 -6.67 -20.44
C PRO A 168 -5.50 -8.20 -20.35
N GLY A 169 -6.66 -8.78 -20.67
CA GLY A 169 -6.83 -10.24 -20.80
C GLY A 169 -7.10 -11.01 -19.50
N GLN A 170 -7.41 -10.30 -18.40
CA GLN A 170 -7.81 -10.92 -17.14
C GLN A 170 -9.32 -11.00 -17.00
N ASP A 171 -9.82 -12.17 -16.58
CA ASP A 171 -11.22 -12.40 -16.28
C ASP A 171 -11.57 -11.72 -14.94
N LEU A 172 -12.18 -10.54 -15.02
CA LEU A 172 -12.61 -9.72 -13.86
C LEU A 172 -13.84 -10.31 -13.13
N VAL A 173 -13.91 -11.64 -13.00
CA VAL A 173 -15.02 -12.39 -12.38
C VAL A 173 -15.14 -12.09 -10.87
N VAL A 174 -14.10 -11.51 -10.26
CA VAL A 174 -13.99 -11.28 -8.80
C VAL A 174 -14.78 -10.05 -8.31
N MET A 175 -15.55 -9.36 -9.16
CA MET A 175 -16.38 -8.23 -8.74
C MET A 175 -17.84 -8.60 -8.45
N GLU A 176 -18.15 -9.88 -8.27
CA GLU A 176 -19.42 -10.27 -7.66
C GLU A 176 -19.37 -9.92 -6.18
N GLU A 177 -20.25 -9.00 -5.80
CA GLU A 177 -20.65 -8.82 -4.42
C GLU A 177 -20.98 -10.20 -3.89
N ARG A 178 -20.21 -10.70 -2.92
CA ARG A 178 -20.81 -11.63 -1.97
C ARG A 178 -21.90 -10.81 -1.32
N GLU A 179 -23.13 -10.96 -1.82
CA GLU A 179 -24.32 -10.47 -1.15
C GLU A 179 -24.13 -10.82 0.32
N LEU A 180 -24.17 -9.81 1.17
CA LEU A 180 -24.27 -10.03 2.61
C LEU A 180 -25.60 -10.76 2.80
N GLU A 181 -25.57 -12.09 2.80
CA GLU A 181 -26.66 -12.90 3.32
C GLU A 181 -26.83 -12.46 4.79
N GLU A 182 -27.94 -11.78 5.06
CA GLU A 182 -28.39 -11.35 6.38
C GLU A 182 -28.56 -12.52 7.37
#